data_AF-A0A935CHB3-F1
#
_entry.id   AF-A0A935CHB3-F1
#
_cell.length_a   1.000
_cell.length_b   1.000
_cell.length_c   1.000
_cell.angle_alpha   90.00
_cell.angle_beta   90.00
_cell.angle_gamma   90.00
#
_symmetry.space_group_name_H-M   'P 1'
#
loop_
_entity.id
_entity.type
_entity.pdbx_description
1 polymer ?
#
loop_
_entity_poly.entity_id
_entity_poly.type
_entity_poly.pdbx_seq_one_letter_code
_entity_poly.pdbx_strand_id
1 'polypeptide(L)'
;MSETSFPKPVRYALQVLAYGAFAATVAYFSTSPPYRLRGDDAAVVKLSFSHSAQLVQACRERTLEELAKLPPNMRTKMDCPRQRSEVQVELDMDGKPLYRITTPPTGLRKDGAATVYRRLEIPAGHHLFQARLADGPDRLFHYAREIDLNLVPGQVLIIDFLTGEGGFVFTHE
;
A
#
# COMPACT_ATOMS: atom_id res chain seq x y z
N MET A 1 63.50 -1.39 -24.06
CA MET A 1 62.68 -1.12 -22.85
C MET A 1 63.20 -2.03 -21.75
N SER A 2 64.03 -1.51 -20.85
CA SER A 2 64.67 -2.33 -19.81
C SER A 2 63.67 -2.62 -18.71
N GLU A 3 63.25 -3.88 -18.56
CA GLU A 3 62.45 -4.33 -17.43
C GLU A 3 63.28 -4.18 -16.15
N THR A 4 62.99 -3.14 -15.38
CA THR A 4 63.60 -2.91 -14.07
C THR A 4 62.97 -3.90 -13.08
N SER A 5 63.53 -5.10 -13.00
CA SER A 5 63.09 -6.13 -12.06
C SER A 5 63.52 -5.75 -10.64
N PHE A 6 62.55 -5.41 -9.78
CA PHE A 6 62.81 -5.18 -8.35
C PHE A 6 63.49 -6.38 -7.68
N PRO A 7 64.36 -6.16 -6.68
CA PRO A 7 64.98 -7.25 -5.92
C PRO A 7 63.90 -8.10 -5.22
N LYS A 8 64.13 -9.42 -5.14
CA LYS A 8 63.19 -10.41 -4.56
C LYS A 8 62.50 -9.95 -3.26
N PRO A 9 63.19 -9.39 -2.23
CA PRO A 9 62.53 -8.94 -1.00
C PRO A 9 61.52 -7.81 -1.24
N VAL A 10 61.82 -6.88 -2.16
CA VAL A 10 60.91 -5.78 -2.50
C VAL A 10 59.67 -6.30 -3.23
N ARG A 11 59.84 -7.31 -4.10
CA ARG A 11 58.71 -7.97 -4.77
C ARG A 11 57.79 -8.68 -3.78
N TYR A 12 58.34 -9.41 -2.82
CA TYR A 12 57.54 -10.07 -1.78
C TYR A 12 56.84 -9.05 -0.86
N ALA A 13 57.51 -7.95 -0.51
CA ALA A 13 56.89 -6.89 0.28
C ALA A 13 55.70 -6.25 -0.45
N LEU A 14 55.85 -5.93 -1.73
CA LEU A 14 54.76 -5.40 -2.56
C LEU A 14 53.62 -6.40 -2.74
N GLN A 15 53.93 -7.68 -2.89
CA GLN A 15 52.92 -8.74 -3.02
C GLN A 15 52.12 -8.93 -1.73
N VAL A 16 52.80 -8.96 -0.58
CA VAL A 16 52.13 -9.02 0.74
C VAL A 16 51.27 -7.79 0.95
N LEU A 17 51.75 -6.60 0.57
CA LEU A 17 50.98 -5.36 0.70
C LEU A 17 49.75 -5.37 -0.22
N ALA A 18 49.91 -5.76 -1.48
CA ALA A 18 48.81 -5.82 -2.44
C ALA A 18 47.74 -6.85 -2.04
N TYR A 19 48.16 -8.06 -1.67
CA TYR A 19 47.23 -9.10 -1.24
C TYR A 19 46.63 -8.82 0.14
N GLY A 20 47.38 -8.21 1.05
CA GLY A 20 46.87 -7.75 2.34
C GLY A 20 45.80 -6.68 2.16
N ALA A 21 46.05 -5.67 1.33
CA ALA A 21 45.07 -4.62 1.02
C ALA A 21 43.82 -5.18 0.34
N PHE A 22 44.01 -6.11 -0.62
CA PHE A 22 42.89 -6.79 -1.28
C PHE A 22 42.06 -7.61 -0.28
N ALA A 23 42.70 -8.44 0.54
CA ALA A 23 42.03 -9.26 1.55
C ALA A 23 41.30 -8.39 2.59
N ALA A 24 41.91 -7.30 3.04
CA ALA A 24 41.29 -6.36 3.98
C ALA A 24 40.05 -5.69 3.37
N THR A 25 40.11 -5.30 2.10
CA THR A 25 38.98 -4.71 1.37
C THR A 25 37.84 -5.70 1.27
N VAL A 26 38.12 -6.94 0.86
CA VAL A 26 37.11 -8.01 0.77
C VAL A 26 36.51 -8.30 2.15
N ALA A 27 37.34 -8.42 3.20
CA ALA A 27 36.86 -8.69 4.55
C ALA A 27 35.94 -7.57 5.08
N TYR A 28 36.31 -6.31 4.86
CA TYR A 28 35.51 -5.16 5.27
C TYR A 28 34.17 -5.14 4.53
N PHE A 29 34.19 -5.20 3.19
CA PHE A 29 32.97 -5.12 2.38
C PHE A 29 32.12 -6.40 2.39
N SER A 30 32.66 -7.53 2.89
CA SER A 30 31.88 -8.76 3.09
C SER A 30 30.88 -8.66 4.25
N THR A 31 31.07 -7.72 5.18
CA THR A 31 30.22 -7.58 6.38
C THR A 31 29.75 -6.16 6.65
N SER A 32 30.38 -5.16 6.02
CA SER A 32 30.12 -3.74 6.25
C SER A 32 30.03 -2.94 4.94
N PRO A 33 29.17 -1.92 4.85
CA PRO A 33 28.12 -1.59 5.82
C PRO A 33 27.00 -2.64 5.79
N PRO A 34 26.36 -2.94 6.93
CA PRO A 34 25.19 -3.81 6.94
C PRO A 34 24.08 -3.19 6.09
N TYR A 35 23.51 -3.99 5.18
CA TYR A 35 22.35 -3.57 4.40
C TYR A 35 21.14 -3.42 5.32
N ARG A 36 20.55 -2.22 5.35
CA ARG A 36 19.37 -1.91 6.17
C ARG A 36 18.14 -1.81 5.26
N LEU A 37 17.21 -2.73 5.45
CA LEU A 37 15.89 -2.71 4.79
C LEU A 37 14.95 -1.66 5.38
N ARG A 38 15.23 -1.19 6.61
CA ARG A 38 14.40 -0.26 7.38
C ARG A 38 15.27 0.48 8.41
N GLY A 39 14.83 1.67 8.86
CA GLY A 39 15.42 2.36 10.00
C GLY A 39 15.26 1.58 11.31
N ASP A 40 16.22 1.76 12.23
CA ASP A 40 16.33 0.98 13.47
C ASP A 40 15.11 1.17 14.41
N ASP A 41 14.43 2.32 14.31
CA ASP A 41 13.24 2.69 15.10
C ASP A 41 11.97 2.83 14.23
N ALA A 42 11.86 2.08 13.14
CA ALA A 42 10.72 2.17 12.23
C ALA A 42 9.80 0.94 12.27
N ALA A 43 8.50 1.21 12.30
CA ALA A 43 7.44 0.24 12.05
C ALA A 43 6.88 0.43 10.62
N VAL A 44 6.11 -0.54 10.15
CA VAL A 44 5.48 -0.47 8.82
C VAL A 44 3.98 -0.63 8.94
N VAL A 45 3.24 0.28 8.30
CA VAL A 45 1.80 0.16 8.09
C VAL A 45 1.53 -0.29 6.66
N LYS A 46 0.76 -1.37 6.51
CA LYS A 46 0.26 -1.89 5.23
C LYS A 46 -1.26 -1.71 5.20
N LEU A 47 -1.72 -0.73 4.43
CA LEU A 47 -3.14 -0.59 4.08
C LEU A 47 -3.39 -1.42 2.83
N SER A 48 -4.16 -2.50 2.93
CA SER A 48 -4.37 -3.42 1.82
C SER A 48 -5.75 -4.05 1.88
N PHE A 49 -6.64 -3.67 0.96
CA PHE A 49 -7.96 -4.29 0.84
C PHE A 49 -8.53 -4.11 -0.57
N SER A 50 -9.56 -4.91 -0.87
CA SER A 50 -10.38 -4.79 -2.08
C SER A 50 -11.84 -4.67 -1.68
N HIS A 51 -12.47 -3.53 -2.00
CA HIS A 51 -13.83 -3.24 -1.57
C HIS A 51 -14.77 -2.99 -2.75
N SER A 52 -15.96 -3.57 -2.64
CA SER A 52 -17.05 -3.44 -3.59
C SER A 52 -17.98 -2.31 -3.15
N ALA A 53 -17.67 -1.08 -3.60
CA ALA A 53 -18.41 0.13 -3.27
C ALA A 53 -19.89 0.09 -3.70
N GLN A 54 -20.69 0.98 -3.13
CA GLN A 54 -22.12 1.10 -3.45
C GLN A 54 -22.31 1.52 -4.91
N LEU A 55 -23.48 1.21 -5.48
CA LEU A 55 -23.83 1.64 -6.84
C LEU A 55 -23.95 3.16 -6.90
N VAL A 56 -23.54 3.75 -8.02
CA VAL A 56 -23.66 5.21 -8.24
C VAL A 56 -25.12 5.65 -8.20
N GLN A 57 -26.03 4.80 -8.68
CA GLN A 57 -27.45 5.05 -8.70
C GLN A 57 -28.21 3.77 -8.35
N ALA A 58 -29.25 3.92 -7.52
CA ALA A 58 -30.16 2.83 -7.24
C ALA A 58 -30.93 2.40 -8.50
N CYS A 59 -31.38 1.15 -8.53
CA CYS A 59 -32.26 0.68 -9.59
C CYS A 59 -33.53 1.54 -9.64
N ARG A 60 -33.87 2.07 -10.83
CA ARG A 60 -35.11 2.81 -11.05
C ARG A 60 -36.02 2.08 -12.03
N GLU A 61 -37.33 2.28 -11.87
CA GLU A 61 -38.30 1.86 -12.88
C GLU A 61 -38.35 2.88 -14.01
N ARG A 62 -38.37 2.38 -15.25
CA ARG A 62 -38.57 3.19 -16.45
C ARG A 62 -40.05 3.47 -16.67
N THR A 63 -40.37 4.68 -17.08
CA THR A 63 -41.76 5.06 -17.38
C THR A 63 -42.24 4.38 -18.67
N LEU A 64 -43.57 4.31 -18.87
CA LEU A 64 -44.15 3.73 -20.08
C LEU A 64 -43.69 4.45 -21.36
N GLU A 65 -43.47 5.76 -21.28
CA GLU A 65 -42.97 6.58 -22.38
C GLU A 65 -41.51 6.25 -22.74
N GLU A 66 -40.66 6.02 -21.73
CA GLU A 66 -39.28 5.57 -21.92
C GLU A 66 -39.23 4.15 -22.51
N LEU A 67 -40.11 3.25 -22.07
CA LEU A 67 -40.23 1.89 -22.60
C LEU A 67 -40.74 1.89 -24.04
N ALA A 68 -41.68 2.77 -24.40
CA ALA A 68 -42.20 2.86 -25.75
C ALA A 68 -41.12 3.27 -26.76
N LYS A 69 -40.19 4.14 -26.35
CA LYS A 69 -39.02 4.56 -27.15
C LYS A 69 -38.00 3.44 -27.36
N LEU A 70 -37.99 2.42 -26.51
CA LEU A 70 -37.11 1.27 -26.66
C LEU A 70 -37.68 0.23 -27.65
N PRO A 71 -36.82 -0.47 -28.39
CA PRO A 71 -37.26 -1.54 -29.28
C PRO A 71 -37.87 -2.70 -28.48
N PRO A 72 -38.84 -3.46 -29.04
CA PRO A 72 -39.64 -4.43 -28.29
C PRO A 72 -38.84 -5.45 -27.47
N ASN A 73 -37.68 -5.87 -27.97
CA ASN A 73 -36.78 -6.84 -27.32
C ASN A 73 -35.93 -6.25 -26.18
N MET A 74 -35.90 -4.93 -26.00
CA MET A 74 -35.10 -4.24 -24.98
C MET A 74 -35.95 -3.45 -23.96
N ARG A 75 -37.26 -3.66 -23.93
CA ARG A 75 -38.21 -3.00 -23.00
C ARG A 75 -38.15 -3.57 -21.57
N THR A 76 -36.97 -3.57 -20.98
CA THR A 76 -36.78 -3.93 -19.57
C THR A 76 -37.28 -2.80 -18.68
N LYS A 77 -38.21 -3.13 -17.77
CA LYS A 77 -38.82 -2.18 -16.81
C LYS A 77 -37.82 -1.58 -15.83
N MET A 78 -36.82 -2.35 -15.40
CA MET A 78 -35.81 -1.92 -14.44
C MET A 78 -34.56 -1.40 -15.15
N ASP A 79 -34.09 -0.24 -14.70
CA ASP A 79 -32.81 0.37 -15.07
C ASP A 79 -31.85 0.27 -13.88
N CYS A 80 -31.00 -0.76 -13.89
CA CYS A 80 -30.04 -1.03 -12.82
C CYS A 80 -28.61 -0.81 -13.35
N PRO A 81 -28.04 0.39 -13.22
CA PRO A 81 -26.66 0.61 -13.60
C PRO A 81 -25.74 -0.23 -12.73
N ARG A 82 -24.81 -0.93 -13.36
CA ARG A 82 -23.81 -1.76 -12.67
C ARG A 82 -22.63 -0.96 -12.14
N GLN A 83 -22.53 0.32 -12.52
CA GLN A 83 -21.42 1.18 -12.15
C GLN A 83 -21.38 1.43 -10.65
N ARG A 84 -20.21 1.23 -10.05
CA ARG A 84 -19.95 1.46 -8.64
C ARG A 84 -19.36 2.84 -8.40
N SER A 85 -19.53 3.32 -7.17
CA SER A 85 -18.97 4.57 -6.67
C SER A 85 -17.47 4.44 -6.48
N GLU A 86 -16.78 5.58 -6.43
CA GLU A 86 -15.36 5.64 -6.08
C GLU A 86 -15.21 5.42 -4.57
N VAL A 87 -14.11 4.78 -4.16
CA VAL A 87 -13.78 4.59 -2.74
C VAL A 87 -12.79 5.65 -2.32
N GLN A 88 -13.15 6.46 -1.33
CA GLN A 88 -12.23 7.39 -0.68
C GLN A 88 -11.81 6.81 0.67
N VAL A 89 -10.50 6.74 0.90
CA VAL A 89 -9.91 6.28 2.15
C VAL A 89 -9.07 7.38 2.75
N GLU A 90 -9.23 7.60 4.04
CA GLU A 90 -8.37 8.46 4.85
C GLU A 90 -7.82 7.67 6.03
N LEU A 91 -6.50 7.70 6.18
CA LEU A 91 -5.77 7.16 7.30
C LEU A 91 -5.02 8.31 7.96
N ASP A 92 -5.36 8.59 9.21
CA ASP A 92 -4.69 9.58 10.03
C ASP A 92 -3.93 8.85 11.16
N MET A 93 -2.80 9.41 11.58
CA MET A 93 -1.95 8.93 12.67
C MET A 93 -1.64 10.11 13.58
N ASP A 94 -1.92 9.98 14.87
CA ASP A 94 -1.70 11.02 15.89
C ASP A 94 -2.38 12.35 15.52
N GLY A 95 -3.59 12.27 14.96
CA GLY A 95 -4.37 13.42 14.50
C GLY A 95 -3.84 14.11 13.25
N LYS A 96 -2.80 13.56 12.60
CA LYS A 96 -2.24 14.09 11.34
C LYS A 96 -2.56 13.15 10.17
N PRO A 97 -2.80 13.69 8.96
CA PRO A 97 -3.03 12.86 7.79
C PRO A 97 -1.78 12.06 7.43
N LEU A 98 -1.92 10.73 7.47
CA LEU A 98 -0.86 9.79 7.10
C LEU A 98 -0.99 9.38 5.62
N TYR A 99 -2.20 9.05 5.17
CA TYR A 99 -2.47 8.70 3.78
C TYR A 99 -3.92 8.95 3.38
N ARG A 100 -4.13 9.50 2.18
CA ARG A 100 -5.46 9.71 1.60
C ARG A 100 -5.45 9.34 0.13
N ILE A 101 -6.45 8.58 -0.30
CA ILE A 101 -6.59 8.19 -1.71
C ILE A 101 -8.06 8.09 -2.09
N THR A 102 -8.37 8.43 -3.33
CA THR A 102 -9.63 8.09 -3.98
C THR A 102 -9.34 7.12 -5.12
N THR A 103 -9.91 5.92 -5.03
CA THR A 103 -9.69 4.84 -6.00
C THR A 103 -10.99 4.57 -6.75
N PRO A 104 -11.00 4.69 -8.09
CA PRO A 104 -12.16 4.32 -8.88
C PRO A 104 -12.35 2.80 -8.94
N PRO A 105 -13.58 2.32 -9.20
CA PRO A 105 -13.83 0.90 -9.41
C PRO A 105 -13.10 0.38 -10.66
N THR A 106 -12.73 -0.89 -10.62
CA THR A 106 -12.05 -1.55 -11.73
C THR A 106 -13.01 -2.03 -12.83
N GLY A 107 -12.45 -2.45 -13.96
CA GLY A 107 -13.20 -3.03 -15.08
C GLY A 107 -13.67 -2.01 -16.12
N LEU A 108 -13.87 -2.47 -17.36
CA LEU A 108 -14.30 -1.63 -18.50
C LEU A 108 -15.66 -0.94 -18.26
N ARG A 109 -16.51 -1.58 -17.46
CA ARG A 109 -17.85 -1.09 -17.10
C ARG A 109 -17.90 -0.41 -15.73
N LYS A 110 -16.75 -0.24 -15.05
CA LYS A 110 -16.65 0.35 -13.70
C LYS A 110 -17.53 -0.37 -12.67
N ASP A 111 -17.67 -1.68 -12.80
CA ASP A 111 -18.50 -2.52 -11.94
C ASP A 111 -17.69 -3.44 -11.00
N GLY A 112 -16.36 -3.42 -11.13
CA GLY A 112 -15.43 -4.16 -10.28
C GLY A 112 -15.16 -3.48 -8.93
N ALA A 113 -14.45 -4.20 -8.06
CA ALA A 113 -14.01 -3.68 -6.77
C ALA A 113 -12.92 -2.60 -6.93
N ALA A 114 -12.86 -1.68 -5.97
CA ALA A 114 -11.75 -0.75 -5.82
C ALA A 114 -10.69 -1.37 -4.91
N THR A 115 -9.45 -1.43 -5.37
CA THR A 115 -8.34 -2.02 -4.63
C THR A 115 -7.43 -0.93 -4.11
N VAL A 116 -7.11 -0.95 -2.81
CA VAL A 116 -6.18 -0.03 -2.18
C VAL A 116 -5.00 -0.83 -1.65
N TYR A 117 -3.79 -0.44 -2.03
CA TYR A 117 -2.56 -0.98 -1.47
C TYR A 117 -1.57 0.16 -1.21
N ARG A 118 -1.12 0.27 0.04
CA ARG A 118 -0.07 1.20 0.43
C ARG A 118 0.76 0.63 1.56
N ARG A 119 2.08 0.72 1.41
CA ARG A 119 3.06 0.46 2.46
C ARG A 119 3.67 1.78 2.90
N LEU A 120 3.67 2.05 4.20
CA LEU A 120 4.17 3.28 4.81
C LEU A 120 5.14 2.91 5.93
N GLU A 121 6.29 3.56 5.99
CA GLU A 121 7.20 3.48 7.13
C GLU A 121 6.84 4.61 8.10
N ILE A 122 6.71 4.26 9.38
CA ILE A 122 6.37 5.18 10.46
C ILE A 122 7.34 4.98 11.62
N PRO A 123 7.51 5.98 12.51
CA PRO A 123 8.21 5.77 13.76
C PRO A 123 7.60 4.61 14.54
N ALA A 124 8.43 3.84 15.24
CA ALA A 124 7.96 2.89 16.24
C ALA A 124 7.55 3.64 17.52
N GLY A 125 6.60 3.07 18.25
CA GLY A 125 6.04 3.65 19.46
C GLY A 125 4.51 3.58 19.50
N HIS A 126 3.95 4.36 20.42
CA HIS A 126 2.53 4.43 20.68
C HIS A 126 1.87 5.42 19.73
N HIS A 127 0.89 4.95 18.95
CA HIS A 127 0.24 5.75 17.92
C HIS A 127 -1.27 5.55 17.94
N LEU A 128 -2.00 6.66 17.77
CA LEU A 128 -3.45 6.64 17.55
C LEU A 128 -3.73 6.63 16.05
N PHE A 129 -4.35 5.56 15.55
CA PHE A 129 -4.76 5.46 14.15
C PHE A 129 -6.25 5.70 14.00
N GLN A 130 -6.61 6.52 13.02
CA GLN A 130 -8.00 6.72 12.62
C GLN A 130 -8.13 6.44 11.12
N ALA A 131 -8.92 5.41 10.79
CA ALA A 131 -9.19 5.01 9.42
C ALA A 131 -10.66 5.33 9.08
N ARG A 132 -10.89 5.98 7.94
CA ARG A 132 -12.20 6.39 7.45
C ARG A 132 -12.36 6.00 5.98
N LEU A 133 -13.54 5.50 5.62
CA LEU A 133 -13.86 5.05 4.27
C LEU A 133 -15.24 5.54 3.83
N ALA A 134 -15.26 6.17 2.66
CA ALA A 134 -16.47 6.53 1.93
C ALA A 134 -16.58 5.64 0.69
N ASP A 135 -17.71 4.95 0.53
CA ASP A 135 -17.97 4.02 -0.58
C ASP A 135 -19.31 4.28 -1.29
N GLY A 136 -19.99 5.37 -0.92
CA GLY A 136 -21.27 5.80 -1.46
C GLY A 136 -21.15 6.93 -2.48
N PRO A 137 -22.20 7.15 -3.30
CA PRO A 137 -22.25 8.29 -4.22
C PRO A 137 -22.34 9.64 -3.49
N ASP A 138 -22.74 9.63 -2.22
CA ASP A 138 -22.80 10.78 -1.32
C ASP A 138 -21.42 11.23 -0.80
N ARG A 139 -20.39 10.40 -0.99
CA ARG A 139 -19.01 10.61 -0.51
C ARG A 139 -18.92 10.81 1.01
N LEU A 140 -19.90 10.32 1.76
CA LEU A 140 -19.88 10.36 3.21
C LEU A 140 -19.07 9.18 3.77
N PHE A 141 -18.35 9.43 4.86
CA PHE A 141 -17.57 8.41 5.57
C PHE A 141 -18.50 7.55 6.43
N HIS A 142 -19.09 6.52 5.82
CA HIS A 142 -19.98 5.58 6.51
C HIS A 142 -19.22 4.62 7.41
N TYR A 143 -17.92 4.42 7.16
CA TYR A 143 -17.06 3.57 7.96
C TYR A 143 -15.95 4.40 8.59
N ALA A 144 -15.82 4.28 9.91
CA ALA A 144 -14.73 4.86 10.67
C ALA A 144 -14.32 3.91 11.77
N ARG A 145 -13.02 3.77 11.99
CA ARG A 145 -12.48 3.04 13.14
C ARG A 145 -11.27 3.77 13.67
N GLU A 146 -11.22 3.86 14.98
CA GLU A 146 -10.09 4.40 15.72
C GLU A 146 -9.50 3.30 16.58
N ILE A 147 -8.17 3.24 16.65
CA ILE A 147 -7.46 2.29 17.49
C ILE A 147 -6.18 2.92 18.00
N ASP A 148 -5.89 2.61 19.26
CA ASP A 148 -4.65 2.97 19.91
C ASP A 148 -3.79 1.71 20.04
N LEU A 149 -2.55 1.77 19.56
CA LEU A 149 -1.64 0.63 19.58
C LEU A 149 -0.17 1.05 19.65
N ASN A 150 0.62 0.23 20.33
CA ASN A 150 2.07 0.42 20.45
C ASN A 150 2.81 -0.51 19.49
N LEU A 151 3.51 0.07 18.51
CA LEU A 151 4.32 -0.66 17.53
C LEU A 151 5.77 -0.73 17.97
N VAL A 152 6.31 -1.95 18.10
CA VAL A 152 7.75 -2.12 18.34
C VAL A 152 8.54 -1.96 17.02
N PRO A 153 9.84 -1.60 17.09
CA PRO A 153 10.66 -1.51 15.89
C PRO A 153 10.65 -2.82 15.08
N GLY A 154 10.52 -2.70 13.76
CA GLY A 154 10.42 -3.85 12.86
C GLY A 154 9.00 -4.41 12.68
N GLN A 155 8.06 -4.11 13.58
CA GLN A 155 6.68 -4.62 13.53
C GLN A 155 5.94 -4.16 12.27
N VAL A 156 4.97 -4.97 11.83
CA VAL A 156 4.11 -4.66 10.69
C VAL A 156 2.66 -4.61 11.13
N LEU A 157 2.06 -3.43 11.04
CA LEU A 157 0.62 -3.23 11.16
C LEU A 157 -0.03 -3.44 9.80
N ILE A 158 -1.02 -4.33 9.73
CA ILE A 158 -1.87 -4.57 8.57
C ILE A 158 -3.23 -3.94 8.87
N ILE A 159 -3.66 -3.07 7.96
CA ILE A 159 -4.99 -2.45 7.97
C ILE A 159 -5.74 -3.00 6.77
N ASP A 160 -6.72 -3.84 7.04
CA ASP A 160 -7.64 -4.41 6.06
C ASP A 160 -9.04 -3.78 6.23
N PHE A 161 -9.95 -4.07 5.31
CA PHE A 161 -11.34 -3.65 5.36
C PHE A 161 -12.26 -4.82 5.01
N LEU A 162 -12.99 -5.30 6.02
CA LEU A 162 -13.93 -6.42 5.92
C LEU A 162 -15.32 -5.95 6.36
N THR A 163 -16.25 -5.84 5.41
CA THR A 163 -17.64 -5.44 5.71
C THR A 163 -18.33 -6.42 6.66
N GLY A 164 -17.98 -7.71 6.59
CA GLY A 164 -18.50 -8.74 7.49
C GLY A 164 -18.08 -8.58 8.95
N GLU A 165 -16.96 -7.90 9.21
CA GLU A 165 -16.44 -7.64 10.57
C GLU A 165 -16.74 -6.20 11.03
N GLY A 166 -17.59 -5.48 10.30
CA GLY A 166 -17.99 -4.11 10.65
C GLY A 166 -17.03 -3.02 10.15
N GLY A 167 -16.09 -3.33 9.25
CA GLY A 167 -15.26 -2.34 8.56
C GLY A 167 -13.76 -2.60 8.67
N PHE A 168 -12.99 -1.59 9.10
CA PHE A 168 -11.54 -1.70 9.19
C PHE A 168 -11.10 -2.73 10.20
N VAL A 169 -10.09 -3.53 9.88
CA VAL A 169 -9.48 -4.53 10.77
C VAL A 169 -7.99 -4.22 10.90
N PHE A 170 -7.51 -4.19 12.14
CA PHE A 170 -6.13 -3.88 12.48
C PHE A 170 -5.47 -5.12 13.07
N THR A 171 -4.51 -5.68 12.34
CA THR A 171 -3.77 -6.87 12.75
C THR A 171 -2.29 -6.53 12.74
N HIS A 172 -1.53 -6.99 13.74
CA HIS A 172 -0.09 -6.76 13.79
C HIS A 172 0.64 -8.10 13.82
N GLU A 173 1.72 -8.19 13.03
CA GLU A 173 2.66 -9.31 12.98
C GLU A 173 4.06 -8.88 13.45
#